data_AF-A0A075AHY5-F1
#
_entry.id   AF-A0A075AHY5-F1
#
_cell.length_a   1.000
_cell.length_b   1.000
_cell.length_c   1.000
_cell.angle_alpha   90.00
_cell.angle_beta   90.00
_cell.angle_gamma   90.00
#
_symmetry.space_group_name_H-M   'P 1'
#
loop_
_entity.id
_entity.type
_entity.pdbx_description
1 polymer ?
#
loop_
_entity_poly.entity_id
_entity_poly.type
_entity_poly.pdbx_seq_one_letter_code
_entity_poly.pdbx_strand_id
1 'polypeptide(L)'
;MGVTVTSSALGWRHCYKPCLSVWGFILISNILSTSFCFIELSVMFSIGRSVQRTTSVAWSIRVSVKLRNVSTDKTVGFIGLGQMGSRMALNLAKAGYNIHVYDIANTQTNEFRKQATPDLASRITTRASLEELMTPNAPQTIITMLPSSPHVTQTYGSEAVLGMVALAKPGTSFIDCTTGDPHVAKEVAKYVWTKQCSYIDAPVSGGVPSAEQATLTFMVGGSEEACSRAKPFLECMGKRIFHCGPVGAGLAAKICNNMLLAISMVGVSEAMELGRRLGLRPEMLTEVINASSGRCWSSEVYNPVPGVLPNSPASRGYSGGFSTRLMTKDLGLAQSASTATQCPTPLGSLAHQIYQNMCQYGFADQDFSVVYRYLSKSL
;
A
#
# COMPACT_ATOMS: atom_id res chain seq x y z
N MET A 1 -10.28 -17.35 -27.29
CA MET A 1 -10.10 -17.71 -28.72
C MET A 1 -8.63 -17.58 -29.04
N GLY A 2 -7.94 -18.67 -29.37
CA GLY A 2 -6.51 -18.63 -29.68
C GLY A 2 -6.28 -18.16 -31.10
N VAL A 3 -5.44 -17.14 -31.30
CA VAL A 3 -4.99 -16.74 -32.64
C VAL A 3 -3.74 -17.54 -32.96
N THR A 4 -3.82 -18.37 -34.01
CA THR A 4 -2.66 -19.11 -34.53
C THR A 4 -2.10 -18.32 -35.70
N VAL A 5 -0.92 -17.71 -35.55
CA VAL A 5 -0.22 -17.08 -36.68
C VAL A 5 0.73 -18.12 -37.26
N THR A 6 0.49 -18.53 -38.50
CA THR A 6 1.42 -19.35 -39.28
C THR A 6 2.12 -18.46 -40.30
N SER A 7 3.45 -18.42 -40.29
CA SER A 7 4.24 -17.81 -41.36
C SER A 7 5.02 -18.90 -42.08
N SER A 8 4.75 -19.12 -43.36
CA SER A 8 5.59 -19.93 -44.25
C SER A 8 6.66 -19.04 -44.88
N ALA A 9 7.93 -19.27 -44.53
CA ALA A 9 9.05 -18.65 -45.23
C ALA A 9 9.54 -19.61 -46.33
N LEU A 10 9.23 -19.28 -47.58
CA LEU A 10 9.74 -19.98 -48.76
C LEU A 10 11.11 -19.41 -49.14
N GLY A 11 12.14 -20.22 -48.94
CA GLY A 11 13.45 -20.19 -49.63
C GLY A 11 14.30 -18.92 -49.48
N TRP A 12 15.57 -19.09 -49.13
CA TRP A 12 16.75 -18.55 -49.82
C TRP A 12 17.99 -19.05 -49.07
N ARG A 13 19.00 -19.50 -49.82
CA ARG A 13 20.21 -20.15 -49.29
C ARG A 13 21.28 -19.12 -48.93
N HIS A 14 21.94 -19.38 -47.79
CA HIS A 14 23.22 -18.88 -47.28
C HIS A 14 23.36 -17.43 -46.74
N CYS A 15 23.50 -17.41 -45.40
CA CYS A 15 24.47 -16.64 -44.58
C CYS A 15 24.38 -15.10 -44.48
N TYR A 16 23.58 -14.60 -43.53
CA TYR A 16 24.01 -14.04 -42.23
C TYR A 16 22.78 -13.41 -41.52
N LYS A 17 22.62 -13.64 -40.21
CA LYS A 17 21.70 -12.88 -39.30
C LYS A 17 22.17 -11.41 -39.25
N PRO A 18 21.31 -10.37 -39.12
CA PRO A 18 20.08 -10.31 -38.30
C PRO A 18 18.93 -9.47 -38.90
N CYS A 19 17.83 -10.07 -39.37
CA CYS A 19 16.62 -9.29 -39.77
C CYS A 19 15.29 -9.81 -39.20
N LEU A 20 15.26 -10.95 -38.51
CA LEU A 20 14.00 -11.52 -37.99
C LEU A 20 13.50 -10.91 -36.67
N SER A 21 14.32 -10.17 -35.92
CA SER A 21 13.90 -9.52 -34.67
C SER A 21 13.07 -8.24 -34.90
N VAL A 22 13.19 -7.61 -36.06
CA VAL A 22 12.55 -6.30 -36.33
C VAL A 22 11.10 -6.47 -36.79
N TRP A 23 10.80 -7.51 -37.57
CA TRP A 23 9.45 -7.74 -38.10
C TRP A 23 8.47 -8.32 -37.06
N GLY A 24 8.96 -9.11 -36.11
CA GLY A 24 8.15 -9.58 -34.97
C GLY A 24 7.72 -8.44 -34.03
N PHE A 25 8.52 -7.37 -33.92
CA PHE A 25 8.19 -6.20 -33.10
C PHE A 25 7.14 -5.28 -33.72
N ILE A 26 7.13 -5.14 -35.06
CA ILE A 26 6.23 -4.21 -35.78
C ILE A 26 4.78 -4.70 -35.79
N LEU A 27 4.53 -6.02 -35.81
CA LEU A 27 3.16 -6.55 -35.73
C LEU A 27 2.57 -6.47 -34.31
N ILE A 28 3.40 -6.46 -33.27
CA ILE A 28 2.97 -6.40 -31.87
C ILE A 28 2.64 -4.96 -31.46
N SER A 29 3.29 -3.95 -32.04
CA SER A 29 3.05 -2.54 -31.68
C SER A 29 1.65 -2.02 -32.07
N ASN A 30 1.03 -2.55 -33.13
CA ASN A 30 -0.29 -2.11 -33.58
C ASN A 30 -1.47 -2.71 -32.80
N ILE A 31 -1.25 -3.68 -31.92
CA ILE A 31 -2.28 -4.26 -31.02
C ILE A 31 -2.27 -3.58 -29.64
N LEU A 32 -1.27 -2.74 -29.35
CA LEU A 32 -0.96 -2.25 -27.99
C LEU A 32 -1.56 -0.88 -27.61
N SER A 33 -2.51 -0.31 -28.36
CA SER A 33 -3.06 1.02 -28.01
C SER A 33 -4.18 1.03 -26.95
N THR A 34 -4.63 -0.11 -26.44
CA THR A 34 -5.78 -0.16 -25.51
C THR A 34 -5.70 -1.15 -24.35
N SER A 35 -4.59 -1.84 -24.08
CA SER A 35 -4.54 -2.80 -22.96
C SER A 35 -3.13 -3.00 -22.38
N PHE A 36 -2.97 -2.70 -21.09
CA PHE A 36 -1.80 -3.09 -20.30
C PHE A 36 -1.82 -4.61 -20.09
N CYS A 37 -1.07 -5.35 -20.90
CA CYS A 37 -0.97 -6.81 -20.80
C CYS A 37 0.48 -7.20 -20.44
N PHE A 38 0.66 -7.93 -19.33
CA PHE A 38 1.93 -8.57 -19.02
C PHE A 38 2.06 -9.85 -19.86
N ILE A 39 3.17 -9.99 -20.59
CA ILE A 39 3.45 -11.15 -21.43
C ILE A 39 4.48 -12.03 -20.71
N GLU A 40 4.07 -13.24 -20.33
CA GLU A 40 5.00 -14.29 -19.88
C GLU A 40 5.35 -15.17 -21.09
N LEU A 41 6.60 -15.10 -21.57
CA LEU A 41 7.07 -15.90 -22.71
C LEU A 41 7.68 -17.21 -22.22
N SER A 42 7.00 -18.34 -22.47
CA SER A 42 7.58 -19.67 -22.34
C SER A 42 7.86 -20.26 -23.72
N VAL A 43 9.11 -20.60 -24.01
CA VAL A 43 9.53 -21.24 -25.28
C VAL A 43 9.75 -22.73 -25.03
N MET A 44 8.89 -23.58 -25.59
CA MET A 44 9.10 -25.04 -25.60
C MET A 44 9.65 -25.49 -26.96
N PHE A 45 10.78 -26.18 -26.95
CA PHE A 45 11.31 -26.90 -28.11
C PHE A 45 10.76 -28.33 -28.12
N SER A 46 10.10 -28.74 -29.21
CA SER A 46 9.68 -30.13 -29.42
C SER A 46 10.32 -30.65 -30.71
N ILE A 47 10.96 -31.82 -30.63
CA ILE A 47 11.62 -32.49 -31.75
C ILE A 47 10.72 -33.64 -32.20
N GLY A 48 10.07 -33.50 -33.36
CA GLY A 48 9.40 -34.61 -34.03
C GLY A 48 10.31 -35.23 -35.07
N ARG A 49 10.62 -36.53 -34.98
CA ARG A 49 11.25 -37.29 -36.06
C ARG A 49 10.17 -37.89 -36.96
N SER A 50 10.12 -37.50 -38.23
CA SER A 50 9.48 -38.31 -39.26
C SER A 50 10.55 -39.01 -40.10
N VAL A 51 10.34 -40.30 -40.34
CA VAL A 51 11.21 -41.14 -41.17
C VAL A 51 10.66 -41.10 -42.59
N GLN A 52 11.32 -40.36 -43.49
CA GLN A 52 11.46 -40.71 -44.91
C GLN A 52 12.47 -39.78 -45.60
N ARG A 53 13.13 -40.35 -46.62
CA ARG A 53 14.28 -39.81 -47.36
C ARG A 53 14.00 -38.44 -48.01
N THR A 54 14.41 -37.37 -47.34
CA THR A 54 14.98 -36.12 -47.88
C THR A 54 15.13 -35.17 -46.68
N THR A 55 16.35 -34.78 -46.35
CA THR A 55 16.63 -34.03 -45.12
C THR A 55 16.26 -32.55 -45.26
N SER A 56 15.02 -32.21 -44.92
CA SER A 56 14.65 -30.86 -44.48
C SER A 56 14.16 -30.92 -43.03
N VAL A 57 14.99 -30.45 -42.09
CA VAL A 57 14.59 -30.31 -40.69
C VAL A 57 13.73 -29.05 -40.58
N ALA A 58 12.41 -29.24 -40.48
CA ALA A 58 11.49 -28.14 -40.24
C ALA A 58 11.48 -27.80 -38.73
N TRP A 59 11.93 -26.61 -38.39
CA TRP A 59 11.82 -26.08 -37.02
C TRP A 59 10.48 -25.38 -36.88
N SER A 60 9.56 -25.94 -36.09
CA SER A 60 8.34 -25.24 -35.68
C SER A 60 8.54 -24.62 -34.30
N ILE A 61 8.61 -23.29 -34.23
CA ILE A 61 8.57 -22.57 -32.96
C ILE A 61 7.09 -22.36 -32.60
N ARG A 62 6.62 -23.03 -31.54
CA ARG A 62 5.31 -22.72 -30.95
C ARG A 62 5.50 -21.70 -29.83
N VAL A 63 5.08 -20.47 -30.08
CA VAL A 63 4.95 -19.45 -29.03
C VAL A 63 3.52 -19.54 -28.51
N SER A 64 3.35 -20.05 -27.29
CA SER A 64 2.06 -20.00 -26.59
C SER A 64 2.01 -18.72 -25.76
N VAL A 65 1.28 -17.72 -26.23
CA VAL A 65 0.97 -16.52 -25.43
C VAL A 65 -0.25 -16.84 -24.58
N LYS A 66 -0.06 -17.04 -23.27
CA LYS A 66 -1.18 -17.01 -22.32
C LYS A 66 -1.57 -15.54 -22.10
N LEU A 67 -2.52 -15.06 -22.90
CA LEU A 67 -3.23 -13.83 -22.59
C LEU A 67 -4.06 -14.09 -21.33
N ARG A 68 -3.56 -13.66 -20.17
CA ARG A 68 -4.43 -13.51 -19.00
C ARG A 68 -5.26 -12.26 -19.23
N ASN A 69 -6.56 -12.43 -19.45
CA ASN A 69 -7.50 -11.33 -19.30
C ASN A 69 -7.35 -10.81 -17.87
N VAL A 70 -6.71 -9.66 -17.70
CA VAL A 70 -6.94 -8.85 -16.50
C VAL A 70 -8.39 -8.43 -16.63
N SER A 71 -9.28 -8.99 -15.81
CA SER A 71 -10.62 -8.44 -15.72
C SER A 71 -10.45 -7.00 -15.28
N THR A 72 -10.78 -6.06 -16.15
CA THR A 72 -10.97 -4.66 -15.77
C THR A 72 -12.32 -4.61 -15.05
N ASP A 73 -12.44 -5.33 -13.93
CA ASP A 73 -13.60 -5.16 -13.07
C ASP A 73 -13.58 -3.70 -12.64
N LYS A 74 -14.53 -2.94 -13.20
CA LYS A 74 -14.66 -1.52 -12.89
C LYS A 74 -15.19 -1.33 -11.48
N THR A 75 -15.53 -2.40 -10.77
CA THR A 75 -16.10 -2.34 -9.43
C THR A 75 -15.05 -2.72 -8.38
N VAL A 76 -14.90 -1.88 -7.35
CA VAL A 76 -13.99 -2.11 -6.22
C VAL A 76 -14.77 -2.04 -4.91
N GLY A 77 -14.55 -3.00 -4.02
CA GLY A 77 -15.05 -2.97 -2.65
C GLY A 77 -14.09 -2.16 -1.78
N PHE A 78 -14.62 -1.27 -0.94
CA PHE A 78 -13.81 -0.50 0.00
C PHE A 78 -14.45 -0.56 1.39
N ILE A 79 -13.69 -1.08 2.37
CA ILE A 79 -14.17 -1.28 3.74
C ILE A 79 -13.34 -0.42 4.69
N GLY A 80 -14.01 0.43 5.46
CA GLY A 80 -13.40 1.40 6.37
C GLY A 80 -13.28 2.78 5.73
N LEU A 81 -14.11 3.72 6.19
CA LEU A 81 -14.26 5.09 5.67
C LEU A 81 -13.83 6.12 6.71
N GLY A 82 -12.82 5.80 7.50
CA GLY A 82 -12.17 6.73 8.42
C GLY A 82 -11.41 7.85 7.69
N GLN A 83 -10.55 8.56 8.42
CA GLN A 83 -9.79 9.70 7.89
C GLN A 83 -8.95 9.35 6.65
N MET A 84 -8.38 8.16 6.58
CA MET A 84 -7.60 7.73 5.40
C MET A 84 -8.50 7.09 4.33
N GLY A 85 -9.31 6.11 4.73
CA GLY A 85 -10.09 5.29 3.80
C GLY A 85 -11.08 6.08 2.94
N SER A 86 -11.72 7.10 3.50
CA SER A 86 -12.62 7.99 2.75
C SER A 86 -11.93 8.69 1.58
N ARG A 87 -10.74 9.27 1.77
CA ARG A 87 -10.01 9.95 0.68
C ARG A 87 -9.47 8.96 -0.36
N MET A 88 -8.99 7.80 0.11
CA MET A 88 -8.53 6.71 -0.74
C MET A 88 -9.66 6.20 -1.66
N ALA A 89 -10.85 5.95 -1.11
CA ALA A 89 -12.02 5.53 -1.87
C ALA A 89 -12.47 6.59 -2.89
N LEU A 90 -12.45 7.88 -2.53
CA LEU A 90 -12.75 8.96 -3.47
C LEU A 90 -11.78 9.02 -4.63
N ASN A 91 -10.48 8.74 -4.41
CA ASN A 91 -9.50 8.75 -5.51
C ASN A 91 -9.70 7.60 -6.49
N LEU A 92 -10.13 6.42 -6.01
CA LEU A 92 -10.55 5.34 -6.90
C LEU A 92 -11.78 5.74 -7.74
N ALA A 93 -12.76 6.41 -7.13
CA ALA A 93 -13.92 6.92 -7.86
C ALA A 93 -13.52 7.98 -8.92
N LYS A 94 -12.60 8.91 -8.58
CA LYS A 94 -12.03 9.89 -9.52
C LYS A 94 -11.28 9.23 -10.68
N ALA A 95 -10.63 8.09 -10.43
CA ALA A 95 -9.97 7.29 -11.46
C ALA A 95 -10.95 6.49 -12.35
N GLY A 96 -12.26 6.60 -12.10
CA GLY A 96 -13.31 6.03 -12.95
C GLY A 96 -13.84 4.67 -12.52
N TYR A 97 -13.44 4.16 -11.35
CA TYR A 97 -14.00 2.93 -10.77
C TYR A 97 -15.35 3.20 -10.12
N ASN A 98 -16.25 2.22 -10.20
CA ASN A 98 -17.43 2.12 -9.34
C ASN A 98 -16.99 1.55 -7.99
N ILE A 99 -17.34 2.20 -6.88
CA ILE A 99 -16.90 1.81 -5.55
C ILE A 99 -18.09 1.35 -4.73
N HIS A 100 -18.05 0.11 -4.26
CA HIS A 100 -18.96 -0.37 -3.22
C HIS A 100 -18.32 -0.13 -1.88
N VAL A 101 -18.89 0.75 -1.06
CA VAL A 101 -18.32 1.15 0.21
C VAL A 101 -19.08 0.59 1.40
N TYR A 102 -18.36 0.22 2.45
CA TYR A 102 -18.93 -0.18 3.74
C TYR A 102 -18.08 0.35 4.89
N ASP A 103 -18.75 0.81 5.94
CA ASP A 103 -18.15 1.06 7.25
C ASP A 103 -19.15 0.58 8.31
N ILE A 104 -18.65 -0.01 9.40
CA ILE A 104 -19.48 -0.46 10.52
C ILE A 104 -20.22 0.70 11.19
N ALA A 105 -19.64 1.90 11.15
CA ALA A 105 -20.23 3.12 11.65
C ALA A 105 -20.99 3.85 10.52
N ASN A 106 -22.32 3.81 10.57
CA ASN A 106 -23.19 4.51 9.62
C ASN A 106 -22.89 6.02 9.51
N THR A 107 -22.40 6.63 10.59
CA THR A 107 -21.95 8.02 10.60
C THR A 107 -20.81 8.26 9.60
N GLN A 108 -19.83 7.35 9.51
CA GLN A 108 -18.72 7.45 8.57
C GLN A 108 -19.18 7.34 7.12
N THR A 109 -20.12 6.42 6.85
CA THR A 109 -20.74 6.28 5.53
C THR A 109 -21.48 7.55 5.12
N ASN A 110 -22.23 8.16 6.05
CA ASN A 110 -22.95 9.41 5.80
C ASN A 110 -22.00 10.58 5.54
N GLU A 111 -20.93 10.72 6.33
CA GLU A 111 -19.91 11.75 6.13
C GLU A 111 -19.13 11.55 4.82
N PHE A 112 -18.86 10.30 4.43
CA PHE A 112 -18.23 9.99 3.16
C PHE A 112 -19.09 10.43 1.97
N ARG A 113 -20.40 10.18 2.02
CA ARG A 113 -21.33 10.62 0.96
C ARG A 113 -21.33 12.13 0.76
N LYS A 114 -21.19 12.90 1.83
CA LYS A 114 -21.12 14.37 1.77
C LYS A 114 -19.83 14.89 1.10
N GLN A 115 -18.76 14.09 1.09
CA GLN A 115 -17.48 14.47 0.49
C GLN A 115 -17.44 14.21 -1.04
N ALA A 116 -18.36 13.41 -1.57
CA ALA A 116 -18.43 13.13 -2.99
C ALA A 116 -19.09 14.28 -3.76
N THR A 117 -18.47 14.74 -4.84
CA THR A 117 -19.14 15.62 -5.81
C THR A 117 -20.31 14.87 -6.48
N PRO A 118 -21.31 15.57 -7.05
CA PRO A 118 -22.44 14.91 -7.72
C PRO A 118 -22.01 13.86 -8.76
N ASP A 119 -20.96 14.16 -9.54
CA ASP A 119 -20.44 13.24 -10.55
C ASP A 119 -19.84 11.98 -9.93
N LEU A 120 -19.11 12.11 -8.83
CA LEU A 120 -18.53 10.97 -8.10
C LEU A 120 -19.59 10.15 -7.38
N ALA A 121 -20.66 10.79 -6.90
CA ALA A 121 -21.75 10.10 -6.20
C ALA A 121 -22.40 9.01 -7.06
N SER A 122 -22.51 9.21 -8.38
CA SER A 122 -23.03 8.20 -9.32
C SER A 122 -22.18 6.93 -9.41
N ARG A 123 -20.92 6.97 -8.97
CA ARG A 123 -19.98 5.84 -8.97
C ARG A 123 -19.90 5.17 -7.61
N ILE A 124 -20.58 5.68 -6.59
CA ILE A 124 -20.48 5.22 -5.21
C ILE A 124 -21.78 4.52 -4.81
N THR A 125 -21.65 3.26 -4.43
CA THR A 125 -22.75 2.47 -3.89
C THR A 125 -22.44 2.11 -2.44
N THR A 126 -23.26 2.58 -1.50
CA THR A 126 -23.12 2.20 -0.09
C THR A 126 -23.76 0.84 0.17
N ARG A 127 -23.09 -0.01 0.95
CA ARG A 127 -23.60 -1.30 1.43
C ARG A 127 -23.88 -1.21 2.93
N ALA A 128 -24.93 -1.87 3.40
CA ALA A 128 -25.34 -1.87 4.80
C ALA A 128 -24.57 -2.90 5.65
N SER A 129 -23.99 -3.92 5.02
CA SER A 129 -23.23 -4.96 5.71
C SER A 129 -22.16 -5.60 4.81
N LEU A 130 -21.29 -6.43 5.41
CA LEU A 130 -20.32 -7.23 4.67
C LEU A 130 -21.03 -8.23 3.74
N GLU A 131 -22.14 -8.83 4.17
CA GLU A 131 -22.94 -9.75 3.36
C GLU A 131 -23.48 -9.08 2.09
N GLU A 132 -23.93 -7.83 2.20
CA GLU A 132 -24.40 -7.06 1.04
C GLU A 132 -23.26 -6.64 0.11
N LEU A 133 -22.06 -6.41 0.65
CA LEU A 133 -20.87 -6.14 -0.16
C LEU A 133 -20.40 -7.39 -0.91
N MET A 134 -20.52 -8.57 -0.27
CA MET A 134 -20.07 -9.88 -0.77
C MET A 134 -21.16 -10.67 -1.53
N THR A 135 -22.06 -9.97 -2.24
CA THR A 135 -23.13 -10.59 -3.06
C THR A 135 -22.59 -11.40 -4.25
N PRO A 136 -23.44 -12.16 -4.98
CA PRO A 136 -23.01 -12.81 -6.22
C PRO A 136 -22.43 -11.87 -7.29
N ASN A 137 -22.75 -10.57 -7.26
CA ASN A 137 -22.14 -9.57 -8.15
C ASN A 137 -21.12 -8.69 -7.39
N ALA A 138 -20.49 -9.24 -6.34
CA ALA A 138 -19.51 -8.55 -5.54
C ALA A 138 -18.30 -8.11 -6.37
N PRO A 139 -17.66 -6.99 -5.98
CA PRO A 139 -16.37 -6.60 -6.51
C PRO A 139 -15.35 -7.73 -6.37
N GLN A 140 -14.58 -8.03 -7.42
CA GLN A 140 -13.50 -9.01 -7.33
C GLN A 140 -12.25 -8.47 -6.61
N THR A 141 -12.16 -7.15 -6.42
CA THR A 141 -11.09 -6.50 -5.65
C THR A 141 -11.69 -5.79 -4.44
N ILE A 142 -11.19 -6.10 -3.25
CA ILE A 142 -11.66 -5.53 -1.99
C ILE A 142 -10.46 -4.93 -1.25
N ILE A 143 -10.59 -3.66 -0.86
CA ILE A 143 -9.59 -2.90 -0.15
C ILE A 143 -10.10 -2.61 1.26
N THR A 144 -9.28 -2.90 2.28
CA THR A 144 -9.59 -2.58 3.68
C THR A 144 -8.67 -1.48 4.19
N MET A 145 -9.21 -0.53 4.94
CA MET A 145 -8.45 0.51 5.65
C MET A 145 -9.01 0.68 7.06
N LEU A 146 -8.56 -0.19 7.97
CA LEU A 146 -9.12 -0.36 9.31
C LEU A 146 -8.22 0.24 10.40
N PRO A 147 -8.70 0.37 11.65
CA PRO A 147 -7.89 0.99 12.71
C PRO A 147 -6.71 0.14 13.20
N SER A 148 -6.84 -1.18 13.30
CA SER A 148 -5.80 -2.08 13.88
C SER A 148 -6.06 -3.56 13.61
N SER A 149 -5.09 -4.42 13.96
CA SER A 149 -5.13 -5.88 13.73
C SER A 149 -6.40 -6.58 14.23
N PRO A 150 -6.97 -6.29 15.42
CA PRO A 150 -8.23 -6.90 15.85
C PRO A 150 -9.40 -6.66 14.88
N HIS A 151 -9.48 -5.46 14.31
CA HIS A 151 -10.50 -5.11 13.32
C HIS A 151 -10.27 -5.86 12.00
N VAL A 152 -9.01 -6.06 11.61
CA VAL A 152 -8.65 -6.88 10.44
C VAL A 152 -9.10 -8.33 10.68
N THR A 153 -8.73 -8.94 11.80
CA THR A 153 -9.14 -10.31 12.15
C THR A 153 -10.66 -10.46 12.16
N GLN A 154 -11.39 -9.51 12.75
CA GLN A 154 -12.86 -9.54 12.79
C GLN A 154 -13.47 -9.39 11.39
N THR A 155 -12.96 -8.47 10.57
CA THR A 155 -13.52 -8.18 9.24
C THR A 155 -13.27 -9.32 8.27
N TYR A 156 -12.04 -9.85 8.23
CA TYR A 156 -11.68 -10.99 7.37
C TYR A 156 -12.31 -12.29 7.88
N GLY A 157 -12.39 -12.46 9.20
CA GLY A 157 -12.81 -13.70 9.85
C GLY A 157 -11.69 -14.74 9.93
N SER A 158 -12.07 -15.93 10.36
CA SER A 158 -11.24 -17.14 10.43
C SER A 158 -12.11 -18.37 10.21
N GLU A 159 -11.56 -19.58 10.37
CA GLU A 159 -12.38 -20.80 10.36
C GLU A 159 -13.41 -20.84 11.52
N ALA A 160 -13.08 -20.21 12.65
CA ALA A 160 -13.92 -20.19 13.84
C ALA A 160 -14.83 -18.96 13.94
N VAL A 161 -14.50 -17.87 13.24
CA VAL A 161 -15.21 -16.59 13.29
C VAL A 161 -15.66 -16.20 11.90
N LEU A 162 -16.97 -16.05 11.70
CA LEU A 162 -17.52 -15.62 10.42
C LEU A 162 -17.03 -14.20 10.09
N GLY A 163 -16.55 -14.00 8.87
CA GLY A 163 -16.13 -12.72 8.32
C GLY A 163 -16.21 -12.74 6.79
N MET A 164 -15.79 -11.65 6.13
CA MET A 164 -16.02 -11.48 4.69
C MET A 164 -15.39 -12.56 3.82
N VAL A 165 -14.29 -13.19 4.27
CA VAL A 165 -13.61 -14.27 3.53
C VAL A 165 -14.49 -15.51 3.39
N ALA A 166 -15.37 -15.78 4.36
CA ALA A 166 -16.31 -16.91 4.27
C ALA A 166 -17.35 -16.72 3.15
N LEU A 167 -17.60 -15.48 2.74
CA LEU A 167 -18.56 -15.08 1.71
C LEU A 167 -17.88 -14.85 0.35
N ALA A 168 -16.55 -14.92 0.30
CA ALA A 168 -15.77 -14.56 -0.87
C ALA A 168 -15.85 -15.63 -1.97
N LYS A 169 -15.87 -15.16 -3.21
CA LYS A 169 -15.77 -16.04 -4.38
C LYS A 169 -14.31 -16.39 -4.64
N PRO A 170 -14.00 -17.61 -5.12
CA PRO A 170 -12.68 -17.94 -5.64
C PRO A 170 -12.18 -16.88 -6.62
N GLY A 171 -10.91 -16.51 -6.51
CA GLY A 171 -10.28 -15.46 -7.30
C GLY A 171 -10.45 -14.03 -6.77
N THR A 172 -11.18 -13.81 -5.67
CA THR A 172 -11.25 -12.47 -5.03
C THR A 172 -9.87 -12.02 -4.56
N SER A 173 -9.53 -10.75 -4.80
CA SER A 173 -8.28 -10.11 -4.41
C SER A 173 -8.49 -9.15 -3.25
N PHE A 174 -7.89 -9.45 -2.12
CA PHE A 174 -7.90 -8.63 -0.92
C PHE A 174 -6.62 -7.81 -0.79
N ILE A 175 -6.77 -6.51 -0.56
CA ILE A 175 -5.68 -5.55 -0.38
C ILE A 175 -5.88 -4.86 0.97
N ASP A 176 -5.11 -5.25 1.99
CA ASP A 176 -5.24 -4.66 3.32
C ASP A 176 -4.27 -3.49 3.50
N CYS A 177 -4.79 -2.27 3.54
CA CYS A 177 -3.99 -1.06 3.73
C CYS A 177 -3.81 -0.69 5.22
N THR A 178 -4.36 -1.50 6.12
CA THR A 178 -4.28 -1.30 7.57
C THR A 178 -2.85 -1.43 8.07
N THR A 179 -2.44 -0.57 9.00
CA THR A 179 -1.19 -0.77 9.74
C THR A 179 -1.45 -1.64 10.97
N GLY A 180 -0.97 -2.88 10.95
CA GLY A 180 -1.16 -3.89 11.99
C GLY A 180 0.05 -4.79 12.20
N ASP A 181 -0.17 -5.90 12.88
CA ASP A 181 0.87 -6.89 13.21
C ASP A 181 1.17 -7.78 11.99
N PRO A 182 2.43 -7.90 11.54
CA PRO A 182 2.82 -8.80 10.45
C PRO A 182 2.39 -10.26 10.65
N HIS A 183 2.33 -10.75 11.89
CA HIS A 183 1.87 -12.10 12.20
C HIS A 183 0.38 -12.26 11.91
N VAL A 184 -0.45 -11.28 12.30
CA VAL A 184 -1.89 -11.30 12.02
C VAL A 184 -2.15 -11.30 10.50
N ALA A 185 -1.42 -10.50 9.73
CA ALA A 185 -1.54 -10.51 8.27
C ALA A 185 -1.22 -11.88 7.65
N LYS A 186 -0.22 -12.60 8.19
CA LYS A 186 0.11 -13.96 7.74
C LYS A 186 -1.00 -14.97 8.09
N GLU A 187 -1.60 -14.88 9.27
CA GLU A 187 -2.72 -15.75 9.64
C GLU A 187 -3.96 -15.48 8.79
N VAL A 188 -4.28 -14.21 8.54
CA VAL A 188 -5.36 -13.82 7.63
C VAL A 188 -5.10 -14.34 6.22
N ALA A 189 -3.88 -14.18 5.69
CA ALA A 189 -3.53 -14.67 4.36
C ALA A 189 -3.69 -16.20 4.23
N LYS A 190 -3.28 -16.97 5.25
CA LYS A 190 -3.50 -18.42 5.27
C LYS A 190 -4.98 -18.77 5.10
N TYR A 191 -5.86 -18.09 5.85
CA TYR A 191 -7.30 -18.32 5.74
C TYR A 191 -7.86 -17.89 4.36
N VAL A 192 -7.43 -16.74 3.85
CA VAL A 192 -7.81 -16.27 2.50
C VAL A 192 -7.44 -17.29 1.42
N TRP A 193 -6.27 -17.91 1.52
CA TRP A 193 -5.81 -18.89 0.52
C TRP A 193 -6.63 -20.19 0.52
N THR A 194 -7.20 -20.61 1.65
CA THR A 194 -8.09 -21.80 1.68
C THR A 194 -9.36 -21.60 0.85
N LYS A 195 -9.75 -20.34 0.61
CA LYS A 195 -10.88 -19.94 -0.25
C LYS A 195 -10.48 -19.64 -1.70
N GLN A 196 -9.26 -20.01 -2.12
CA GLN A 196 -8.75 -19.75 -3.47
C GLN A 196 -8.74 -18.25 -3.84
N CYS A 197 -8.59 -17.38 -2.83
CA CYS A 197 -8.50 -15.93 -2.98
C CYS A 197 -7.03 -15.48 -2.84
N SER A 198 -6.72 -14.22 -3.17
CA SER A 198 -5.39 -13.63 -2.91
C SER A 198 -5.45 -12.54 -1.85
N TYR A 199 -4.34 -12.39 -1.12
CA TYR A 199 -4.18 -11.37 -0.08
C TYR A 199 -2.82 -10.69 -0.24
N ILE A 200 -2.80 -9.37 -0.06
CA ILE A 200 -1.60 -8.57 0.17
C ILE A 200 -1.81 -7.63 1.36
N ASP A 201 -0.76 -7.40 2.15
CA ASP A 201 -0.68 -6.26 3.05
C ASP A 201 -0.03 -5.09 2.32
N ALA A 202 -0.65 -3.91 2.37
CA ALA A 202 -0.22 -2.71 1.66
C ALA A 202 -0.35 -1.45 2.56
N PRO A 203 0.23 -1.42 3.76
CA PRO A 203 0.19 -0.22 4.61
C PRO A 203 0.72 1.02 3.92
N VAL A 204 0.21 2.17 4.35
CA VAL A 204 0.46 3.47 3.71
C VAL A 204 1.28 4.42 4.58
N SER A 205 2.09 5.27 3.94
CA SER A 205 2.73 6.46 4.53
C SER A 205 2.36 7.73 3.76
N GLY A 206 2.29 8.87 4.47
CA GLY A 206 1.99 10.20 3.90
C GLY A 206 0.84 10.97 4.56
N GLY A 207 0.06 10.33 5.43
CA GLY A 207 -1.04 10.98 6.19
C GLY A 207 -2.20 11.46 5.32
N VAL A 208 -3.14 12.19 5.95
CA VAL A 208 -4.37 12.68 5.30
C VAL A 208 -4.08 13.55 4.07
N PRO A 209 -3.12 14.50 4.08
CA PRO A 209 -2.83 15.31 2.90
C PRO A 209 -2.42 14.47 1.69
N SER A 210 -1.56 13.45 1.90
CA SER A 210 -1.15 12.57 0.79
C SER A 210 -2.26 11.64 0.34
N ALA A 211 -3.16 11.23 1.25
CA ALA A 211 -4.34 10.45 0.88
C ALA A 211 -5.29 11.26 0.02
N GLU A 212 -5.50 12.54 0.31
CA GLU A 212 -6.34 13.43 -0.50
C GLU A 212 -5.74 13.70 -1.87
N GLN A 213 -4.42 13.87 -1.95
CA GLN A 213 -3.68 14.18 -3.17
C GLN A 213 -3.33 12.96 -4.02
N ALA A 214 -3.70 11.75 -3.59
CA ALA A 214 -3.31 10.48 -4.22
C ALA A 214 -1.77 10.31 -4.32
N THR A 215 -1.02 10.81 -3.34
CA THR A 215 0.45 10.76 -3.32
C THR A 215 1.01 9.85 -2.22
N LEU A 216 0.17 8.97 -1.66
CA LEU A 216 0.59 7.99 -0.66
C LEU A 216 1.77 7.13 -1.15
N THR A 217 2.54 6.65 -0.18
CA THR A 217 3.52 5.58 -0.39
C THR A 217 2.95 4.27 0.15
N PHE A 218 2.88 3.26 -0.70
CA PHE A 218 2.49 1.90 -0.35
C PHE A 218 3.73 1.02 -0.16
N MET A 219 3.74 0.26 0.93
CA MET A 219 4.73 -0.80 1.20
C MET A 219 4.00 -2.13 1.14
N VAL A 220 4.26 -2.94 0.11
CA VAL A 220 3.42 -4.08 -0.25
C VAL A 220 4.10 -5.40 0.06
N GLY A 221 3.49 -6.23 0.91
CA GLY A 221 3.84 -7.63 1.14
C GLY A 221 2.88 -8.57 0.41
N GLY A 222 3.42 -9.53 -0.35
CA GLY A 222 2.62 -10.48 -1.13
C GLY A 222 3.42 -11.17 -2.21
N SER A 223 2.79 -12.11 -2.93
CA SER A 223 3.40 -12.69 -4.13
C SER A 223 3.53 -11.63 -5.23
N GLU A 224 4.49 -11.79 -6.14
CA GLU A 224 4.70 -10.85 -7.25
C GLU A 224 3.46 -10.74 -8.14
N GLU A 225 2.75 -11.85 -8.35
CA GLU A 225 1.52 -11.88 -9.14
C GLU A 225 0.38 -11.13 -8.44
N ALA A 226 0.23 -11.29 -7.12
CA ALA A 226 -0.79 -10.58 -6.35
C ALA A 226 -0.50 -9.07 -6.31
N CYS A 227 0.77 -8.69 -6.12
CA CYS A 227 1.20 -7.29 -6.16
C CYS A 227 0.97 -6.67 -7.54
N SER A 228 1.29 -7.40 -8.61
CA SER A 228 1.07 -6.93 -9.99
C SER A 228 -0.41 -6.71 -10.30
N ARG A 229 -1.31 -7.57 -9.78
CA ARG A 229 -2.77 -7.37 -9.92
C ARG A 229 -3.29 -6.18 -9.11
N ALA A 230 -2.70 -5.92 -7.94
CA ALA A 230 -3.12 -4.81 -7.07
C ALA A 230 -2.62 -3.44 -7.55
N LYS A 231 -1.48 -3.41 -8.26
CA LYS A 231 -0.78 -2.18 -8.66
C LYS A 231 -1.68 -1.11 -9.30
N PRO A 232 -2.56 -1.42 -10.28
CA PRO A 232 -3.41 -0.39 -10.90
C PRO A 232 -4.31 0.33 -9.88
N PHE A 233 -4.80 -0.36 -8.86
CA PHE A 233 -5.63 0.23 -7.81
C PHE A 233 -4.81 1.08 -6.85
N LEU A 234 -3.61 0.61 -6.50
CA LEU A 234 -2.69 1.34 -5.62
C LEU A 234 -2.20 2.66 -6.27
N GLU A 235 -1.95 2.65 -7.59
CA GLU A 235 -1.54 3.83 -8.37
C GLU A 235 -2.63 4.92 -8.42
N CYS A 236 -3.91 4.57 -8.25
CA CYS A 236 -4.98 5.56 -8.11
C CYS A 236 -4.94 6.32 -6.79
N MET A 237 -4.29 5.77 -5.76
CA MET A 237 -4.31 6.30 -4.40
C MET A 237 -2.93 6.76 -3.92
N GLY A 238 -1.87 6.44 -4.65
CA GLY A 238 -0.50 6.69 -4.25
C GLY A 238 0.47 6.87 -5.41
N LYS A 239 1.60 7.50 -5.10
CA LYS A 239 2.65 7.84 -6.07
C LYS A 239 3.84 6.90 -6.02
N ARG A 240 4.07 6.23 -4.90
CA ARG A 240 5.20 5.31 -4.69
C ARG A 240 4.68 3.97 -4.20
N ILE A 241 5.09 2.89 -4.85
CA ILE A 241 4.69 1.53 -4.50
C ILE A 241 5.94 0.68 -4.44
N PHE A 242 6.25 0.16 -3.25
CA PHE A 242 7.39 -0.72 -3.01
C PHE A 242 6.88 -2.14 -2.79
N HIS A 243 7.39 -3.11 -3.54
CA HIS A 243 7.21 -4.52 -3.22
C HIS A 243 8.28 -4.93 -2.20
N CYS A 244 7.85 -5.15 -0.96
CA CYS A 244 8.73 -5.37 0.19
C CYS A 244 9.08 -6.85 0.41
N GLY A 245 8.41 -7.78 -0.29
CA GLY A 245 8.60 -9.21 -0.15
C GLY A 245 7.29 -9.96 0.09
N PRO A 246 7.30 -11.11 0.81
CA PRO A 246 6.09 -11.90 1.05
C PRO A 246 5.12 -11.21 2.01
N VAL A 247 3.94 -11.80 2.23
CA VAL A 247 2.95 -11.27 3.18
C VAL A 247 3.56 -10.99 4.56
N GLY A 248 3.25 -9.81 5.09
CA GLY A 248 3.77 -9.24 6.33
C GLY A 248 5.00 -8.34 6.12
N ALA A 249 5.66 -8.39 4.96
CA ALA A 249 6.85 -7.58 4.70
C ALA A 249 6.52 -6.09 4.51
N GLY A 250 5.34 -5.76 3.99
CA GLY A 250 4.86 -4.38 3.87
C GLY A 250 4.67 -3.75 5.26
N LEU A 251 4.00 -4.49 6.15
CA LEU A 251 3.84 -4.13 7.57
C LEU A 251 5.19 -4.00 8.30
N ALA A 252 6.11 -4.94 8.09
CA ALA A 252 7.44 -4.87 8.68
C ALA A 252 8.18 -3.59 8.26
N ALA A 253 8.20 -3.28 6.97
CA ALA A 253 8.81 -2.04 6.45
C ALA A 253 8.17 -0.79 7.06
N LYS A 254 6.83 -0.75 7.13
CA LYS A 254 6.08 0.36 7.72
C LYS A 254 6.43 0.58 9.19
N ILE A 255 6.48 -0.49 9.98
CA ILE A 255 6.74 -0.43 11.42
C ILE A 255 8.19 0.03 11.68
N CYS A 256 9.16 -0.49 10.93
CA CYS A 256 10.55 -0.03 11.02
C CYS A 256 10.69 1.46 10.67
N ASN A 257 10.03 1.92 9.60
CA ASN A 257 10.02 3.32 9.20
C ASN A 257 9.44 4.22 10.30
N ASN A 258 8.29 3.85 10.89
CA ASN A 258 7.63 4.66 11.90
C ASN A 258 8.38 4.65 13.25
N MET A 259 9.08 3.56 13.59
CA MET A 259 9.99 3.53 14.72
C MET A 259 11.15 4.52 14.54
N LEU A 260 11.80 4.51 13.37
CA LEU A 260 12.88 5.47 13.06
C LEU A 260 12.37 6.92 13.07
N LEU A 261 11.17 7.16 12.54
CA LEU A 261 10.51 8.46 12.56
C LEU A 261 10.32 8.97 14.00
N ALA A 262 9.81 8.12 14.90
CA ALA A 262 9.61 8.49 16.30
C ALA A 262 10.92 8.82 17.00
N ILE A 263 11.95 7.97 16.85
CA ILE A 263 13.29 8.20 17.42
C ILE A 263 13.83 9.55 16.95
N SER A 264 13.75 9.80 15.64
CA SER A 264 14.26 11.03 15.04
C SER A 264 13.47 12.27 15.49
N MET A 265 12.14 12.16 15.64
CA MET A 265 11.30 13.26 16.12
C MET A 265 11.60 13.62 17.58
N VAL A 266 11.78 12.61 18.45
CA VAL A 266 12.21 12.82 19.83
C VAL A 266 13.59 13.49 19.84
N GLY A 267 14.57 12.94 19.10
CA GLY A 267 15.92 13.50 19.04
C GLY A 267 15.98 14.94 18.51
N VAL A 268 15.20 15.26 17.46
CA VAL A 268 15.08 16.65 16.97
C VAL A 268 14.46 17.53 18.04
N SER A 269 13.41 17.07 18.72
CA SER A 269 12.74 17.85 19.77
C SER A 269 13.67 18.15 20.94
N GLU A 270 14.46 17.17 21.38
CA GLU A 270 15.48 17.34 22.43
C GLU A 270 16.58 18.33 22.00
N ALA A 271 17.13 18.15 20.79
CA ALA A 271 18.18 19.02 20.26
C ALA A 271 17.71 20.48 20.11
N MET A 272 16.47 20.67 19.63
CA MET A 272 15.87 21.99 19.48
C MET A 272 15.62 22.68 20.83
N GLU A 273 15.09 21.95 21.82
CA GLU A 273 14.85 22.50 23.17
C GLU A 273 16.17 22.81 23.88
N LEU A 274 17.17 21.93 23.77
CA LEU A 274 18.51 22.19 24.31
C LEU A 274 19.12 23.44 23.67
N GLY A 275 19.07 23.55 22.34
CA GLY A 275 19.56 24.72 21.62
C GLY A 275 18.88 26.01 22.05
N ARG A 276 17.55 25.98 22.24
CA ARG A 276 16.79 27.12 22.78
C ARG A 276 17.27 27.50 24.18
N ARG A 277 17.50 26.54 25.08
CA ARG A 277 18.03 26.78 26.43
C ARG A 277 19.46 27.33 26.42
N LEU A 278 20.25 26.97 25.41
CA LEU A 278 21.59 27.53 25.16
C LEU A 278 21.54 28.91 24.48
N GLY A 279 20.36 29.49 24.27
CA GLY A 279 20.19 30.84 23.72
C GLY A 279 20.17 30.92 22.20
N LEU A 280 20.06 29.79 21.49
CA LEU A 280 19.98 29.77 20.03
C LEU A 280 18.55 30.06 19.55
N ARG A 281 18.44 30.79 18.43
CA ARG A 281 17.16 30.96 17.73
C ARG A 281 16.76 29.65 17.03
N PRO A 282 15.51 29.18 17.15
CA PRO A 282 15.07 27.93 16.54
C PRO A 282 15.25 27.87 15.02
N GLU A 283 15.02 28.98 14.31
CA GLU A 283 15.14 29.03 12.85
C GLU A 283 16.60 28.81 12.43
N MET A 284 17.53 29.49 13.11
CA MET A 284 18.96 29.34 12.85
C MET A 284 19.45 27.92 13.16
N LEU A 285 19.04 27.34 14.30
CA LEU A 285 19.43 25.96 14.63
C LEU A 285 18.85 24.95 13.63
N THR A 286 17.63 25.18 13.15
CA THR A 286 17.01 24.35 12.11
C THR A 286 17.80 24.40 10.81
N GLU A 287 18.25 25.58 10.39
CA GLU A 287 19.12 25.75 9.22
C GLU A 287 20.44 24.99 9.40
N VAL A 288 21.09 25.10 10.56
CA VAL A 288 22.34 24.38 10.86
C VAL A 288 22.13 22.87 10.81
N ILE A 289 21.09 22.34 11.48
CA ILE A 289 20.79 20.90 11.48
C ILE A 289 20.54 20.40 10.06
N ASN A 290 19.72 21.11 9.28
CA ASN A 290 19.35 20.71 7.93
C ASN A 290 20.48 20.90 6.90
N ALA A 291 21.48 21.71 7.18
CA ALA A 291 22.72 21.81 6.39
C ALA A 291 23.79 20.78 6.80
N SER A 292 23.56 20.03 7.89
CA SER A 292 24.58 19.19 8.53
C SER A 292 24.15 17.71 8.60
N SER A 293 24.97 16.88 9.26
CA SER A 293 24.72 15.45 9.45
C SER A 293 23.50 15.11 10.33
N GLY A 294 22.98 16.09 11.08
CA GLY A 294 21.78 15.91 11.90
C GLY A 294 20.46 15.92 11.11
N ARG A 295 20.49 16.28 9.81
CA ARG A 295 19.30 16.40 8.97
C ARG A 295 18.51 15.08 8.95
N CYS A 296 17.21 15.19 9.22
CA CYS A 296 16.25 14.12 8.96
C CYS A 296 14.90 14.71 8.51
N TRP A 297 13.96 13.85 8.11
CA TRP A 297 12.63 14.29 7.68
C TRP A 297 11.92 15.14 8.75
N SER A 298 12.06 14.78 10.02
CA SER A 298 11.47 15.50 11.15
C SER A 298 12.02 16.92 11.29
N SER A 299 13.29 17.18 10.99
CA SER A 299 13.87 18.53 11.09
C SER A 299 13.60 19.39 9.86
N GLU A 300 13.58 18.78 8.67
CA GLU A 300 13.49 19.47 7.37
C GLU A 300 12.05 19.74 6.94
N VAL A 301 11.17 18.73 7.05
CA VAL A 301 9.82 18.78 6.46
C VAL A 301 8.75 18.93 7.54
N TYR A 302 9.04 18.54 8.78
CA TYR A 302 8.03 18.41 9.84
C TYR A 302 8.49 18.91 11.22
N ASN A 303 9.25 20.00 11.21
CA ASN A 303 9.89 20.56 12.41
C ASN A 303 8.90 20.75 13.57
N PRO A 304 9.23 20.27 14.80
CA PRO A 304 8.31 20.25 15.93
C PRO A 304 8.20 21.59 16.68
N VAL A 305 9.03 22.58 16.33
CA VAL A 305 9.03 23.89 17.00
C VAL A 305 8.00 24.83 16.38
N PRO A 306 7.09 25.43 17.16
CA PRO A 306 6.10 26.37 16.64
C PRO A 306 6.76 27.56 15.94
N GLY A 307 6.26 27.92 14.76
CA GLY A 307 6.71 29.09 14.00
C GLY A 307 7.85 28.83 13.02
N VAL A 308 8.62 27.73 13.17
CA VAL A 308 9.76 27.42 12.28
C VAL A 308 9.30 27.03 10.88
N LEU A 309 8.29 26.16 10.77
CA LEU A 309 7.69 25.78 9.50
C LEU A 309 6.22 26.23 9.46
N PRO A 310 5.82 27.14 8.56
CA PRO A 310 4.45 27.69 8.55
C PRO A 310 3.35 26.63 8.42
N ASN A 311 3.62 25.56 7.66
CA ASN A 311 2.63 24.53 7.35
C ASN A 311 2.72 23.28 8.24
N SER A 312 3.62 23.24 9.23
CA SER A 312 3.72 22.09 10.14
C SER A 312 2.61 22.12 11.20
N PRO A 313 2.23 20.97 11.80
CA PRO A 313 1.30 20.95 12.93
C PRO A 313 1.73 21.83 14.10
N ALA A 314 3.04 21.93 14.37
CA ALA A 314 3.57 22.74 15.46
C ALA A 314 3.12 24.22 15.36
N SER A 315 3.03 24.76 14.14
CA SER A 315 2.60 26.14 13.88
C SER A 315 1.09 26.37 13.97
N ARG A 316 0.30 25.32 14.21
CA ARG A 316 -1.16 25.38 14.42
C ARG A 316 -1.59 24.66 15.70
N GLY A 317 -0.75 24.76 16.73
CA GLY A 317 -1.03 24.19 18.05
C GLY A 317 -1.09 22.67 18.08
N TYR A 318 -0.32 21.99 17.21
CA TYR A 318 -0.27 20.53 17.07
C TYR A 318 -1.61 19.88 16.70
N SER A 319 -2.48 20.64 16.03
CA SER A 319 -3.76 20.13 15.54
C SER A 319 -3.62 19.38 14.19
N GLY A 320 -4.42 18.33 14.03
CA GLY A 320 -4.40 17.47 12.86
C GLY A 320 -3.14 16.62 12.77
N GLY A 321 -2.68 16.33 11.55
CA GLY A 321 -1.44 15.57 11.32
C GLY A 321 -1.56 14.09 11.69
N PHE A 322 -0.48 13.52 12.23
CA PHE A 322 -0.41 12.12 12.67
C PHE A 322 -0.46 12.07 14.19
N SER A 323 -1.57 11.60 14.76
CA SER A 323 -1.80 11.72 16.20
C SER A 323 -0.81 10.90 17.03
N THR A 324 -0.49 11.41 18.21
CA THR A 324 0.34 10.76 19.23
C THR A 324 -0.17 9.34 19.51
N ARG A 325 -1.48 9.15 19.64
CA ARG A 325 -2.11 7.83 19.82
C ARG A 325 -1.76 6.84 18.72
N LEU A 326 -1.77 7.27 17.45
CA LEU A 326 -1.42 6.41 16.32
C LEU A 326 0.07 6.11 16.28
N MET A 327 0.92 7.10 16.61
CA MET A 327 2.36 6.87 16.77
C MET A 327 2.64 5.84 17.89
N THR A 328 2.00 5.97 19.05
CA THR A 328 2.11 5.02 20.16
C THR A 328 1.69 3.61 19.72
N LYS A 329 0.58 3.49 18.96
CA LYS A 329 0.14 2.20 18.40
C LYS A 329 1.21 1.57 17.51
N ASP A 330 1.77 2.34 16.57
CA ASP A 330 2.78 1.83 15.64
C ASP A 330 4.09 1.44 16.35
N LEU A 331 4.47 2.20 17.38
CA LEU A 331 5.60 1.83 18.23
C LEU A 331 5.33 0.57 19.08
N GLY A 332 4.09 0.38 19.54
CA GLY A 332 3.68 -0.87 20.17
C GLY A 332 3.88 -2.07 19.24
N LEU A 333 3.50 -1.94 17.96
CA LEU A 333 3.75 -2.96 16.95
C LEU A 333 5.26 -3.22 16.75
N ALA A 334 6.09 -2.16 16.75
CA ALA A 334 7.54 -2.28 16.67
C ALA A 334 8.12 -3.05 17.86
N GLN A 335 7.63 -2.79 19.07
CA GLN A 335 8.09 -3.48 20.28
C GLN A 335 7.66 -4.96 20.31
N SER A 336 6.44 -5.28 19.85
CA SER A 336 6.00 -6.66 19.68
C SER A 336 6.88 -7.40 18.67
N ALA A 337 7.19 -6.79 17.52
CA ALA A 337 8.07 -7.38 16.51
C ALA A 337 9.51 -7.54 17.01
N SER A 338 10.05 -6.55 17.73
CA SER A 338 11.37 -6.58 18.37
C SER A 338 11.48 -7.74 19.35
N THR A 339 10.47 -7.94 20.20
CA THR A 339 10.40 -9.08 21.14
C THR A 339 10.36 -10.41 20.41
N ALA A 340 9.47 -10.56 19.42
CA ALA A 340 9.29 -11.80 18.67
C ALA A 340 10.54 -12.22 17.87
N THR A 341 11.33 -11.24 17.42
CA THR A 341 12.56 -11.47 16.64
C THR A 341 13.83 -11.43 17.48
N GLN A 342 13.71 -11.20 18.79
CA GLN A 342 14.85 -11.03 19.71
C GLN A 342 15.84 -9.95 19.25
N CYS A 343 15.34 -8.91 18.55
CA CYS A 343 16.14 -7.81 18.04
C CYS A 343 16.15 -6.64 19.04
N PRO A 344 17.30 -6.26 19.63
CA PRO A 344 17.36 -5.13 20.55
C PRO A 344 17.03 -3.80 19.86
N THR A 345 16.04 -3.06 20.38
CA THR A 345 15.62 -1.75 19.83
C THR A 345 15.61 -0.64 20.89
N PRO A 346 16.71 -0.41 21.65
CA PRO A 346 16.69 0.42 22.87
C PRO A 346 16.11 1.83 22.68
N LEU A 347 16.49 2.52 21.59
CA LEU A 347 15.96 3.85 21.28
C LEU A 347 14.47 3.81 20.88
N GLY A 348 14.07 2.76 20.15
CA GLY A 348 12.66 2.54 19.80
C GLY A 348 11.81 2.23 21.02
N SER A 349 12.33 1.44 21.96
CA SER A 349 11.68 1.14 23.25
C SER A 349 11.50 2.41 24.07
N LEU A 350 12.53 3.26 24.18
CA LEU A 350 12.43 4.53 24.88
C LEU A 350 11.43 5.48 24.21
N ALA A 351 11.49 5.63 22.89
CA ALA A 351 10.52 6.42 22.15
C ALA A 351 9.08 5.93 22.39
N HIS A 352 8.86 4.61 22.39
CA HIS A 352 7.55 4.03 22.72
C HIS A 352 7.08 4.45 24.12
N GLN A 353 7.94 4.37 25.13
CA GLN A 353 7.60 4.79 26.50
C GLN A 353 7.27 6.29 26.59
N ILE A 354 8.04 7.15 25.91
CA ILE A 354 7.76 8.59 25.85
C ILE A 354 6.37 8.84 25.27
N TYR A 355 6.06 8.26 24.10
CA TYR A 355 4.75 8.42 23.46
C TYR A 355 3.60 7.78 24.26
N GLN A 356 3.84 6.68 24.97
CA GLN A 356 2.87 6.10 25.91
C GLN A 356 2.56 7.08 27.07
N ASN A 357 3.57 7.66 27.69
CA ASN A 357 3.40 8.63 28.76
C ASN A 357 2.65 9.87 28.26
N MET A 358 3.03 10.41 27.09
CA MET A 358 2.33 11.55 26.47
C MET A 358 0.82 11.30 26.31
N CYS A 359 0.42 10.09 25.90
CA CYS A 359 -0.99 9.73 25.81
C CYS A 359 -1.72 9.81 27.16
N GLN A 360 -1.04 9.49 28.28
CA GLN A 360 -1.60 9.60 29.63
C GLN A 360 -1.71 11.06 30.11
N TYR A 361 -0.82 11.94 29.64
CA TYR A 361 -0.81 13.37 29.98
C TYR A 361 -1.63 14.26 29.03
N GLY A 362 -2.61 13.69 28.32
CA GLY A 362 -3.57 14.47 27.52
C GLY A 362 -3.07 14.91 26.14
N PHE A 363 -1.98 14.31 25.63
CA PHE A 363 -1.46 14.62 24.29
C PHE A 363 -1.91 13.63 23.20
N ALA A 364 -2.72 12.63 23.56
CA ALA A 364 -3.06 11.51 22.68
C ALA A 364 -3.60 11.93 21.30
N ASP A 365 -4.44 12.97 21.25
CA ASP A 365 -5.12 13.39 20.02
C ASP A 365 -4.42 14.56 19.30
N GLN A 366 -3.30 15.04 19.84
CA GLN A 366 -2.42 16.02 19.18
C GLN A 366 -1.41 15.31 18.27
N ASP A 367 -0.90 16.01 17.27
CA ASP A 367 0.15 15.51 16.37
C ASP A 367 1.38 15.05 17.14
N PHE A 368 2.03 13.96 16.70
CA PHE A 368 3.16 13.32 17.38
C PHE A 368 4.38 14.23 17.56
N SER A 369 4.51 15.32 16.80
CA SER A 369 5.54 16.36 17.00
C SER A 369 5.34 17.17 18.29
N VAL A 370 4.19 17.04 18.96
CA VAL A 370 3.92 17.67 20.27
C VAL A 370 4.86 17.19 21.38
N VAL A 371 5.65 16.14 21.14
CA VAL A 371 6.71 15.71 22.05
C VAL A 371 7.68 16.84 22.40
N TYR A 372 7.94 17.79 21.49
CA TYR A 372 8.70 19.00 21.81
C TYR A 372 8.09 19.80 22.97
N ARG A 373 6.77 20.04 22.91
CA ARG A 373 6.04 20.74 23.98
C ARG A 373 6.01 19.93 25.27
N TYR A 374 5.90 18.60 25.19
CA TYR A 374 5.97 17.71 26.35
C TYR A 374 7.33 17.86 27.05
N LEU A 375 8.43 17.74 26.31
CA LEU A 375 9.79 17.88 26.84
C LEU A 375 10.09 19.29 27.38
N SER A 376 9.56 20.33 26.72
CA SER A 376 9.75 21.72 27.14
C SER A 376 9.08 22.05 28.48
N LYS A 377 8.02 21.31 28.85
CA LYS A 377 7.24 21.53 30.09
C LYS A 377 7.68 20.63 31.25
N SER A 378 8.32 19.51 30.97
CA SER A 378 8.66 18.48 31.96
C SER A 378 9.96 18.74 32.74
N LEU A 379 10.47 19.97 32.75
CA LEU A 379 11.61 20.42 33.56
C LEU A 379 11.37 21.80 34.15
#